data_AF-A0A0D3DM93-F1
#
_entry.id   AF-A0A0D3DM93-F1
#
_cell.length_a   1.000
_cell.length_b   1.000
_cell.length_c   1.000
_cell.angle_alpha   90.00
_cell.angle_beta   90.00
_cell.angle_gamma   90.00
#
_symmetry.space_group_name_H-M   'P 1'
#
loop_
_entity.id
_entity.type
_entity.pdbx_description
1 polymer ?
#
loop_
_entity_poly.entity_id
_entity_poly.type
_entity_poly.pdbx_seq_one_letter_code
_entity_poly.pdbx_strand_id
1 'polypeptide(L)'
;MLKALICLCLILLPVISVVGEKAPPGRWKRIRNLDRDYFVNIAKFAVDEHNRRSKNKLVFIRILEGREQMDTGQRDYFKIGVRNSEDWSEIYEASVFDKEHKNAPILEFFRKIR
;
A
#
# COMPACT_ATOMS: atom_id res chain seq x y z
N MET A 1 -44.20 -3.79 -39.13
CA MET A 1 -42.75 -3.59 -39.40
C MET A 1 -41.97 -3.04 -38.19
N LEU A 2 -42.62 -2.59 -37.11
CA LEU A 2 -41.94 -2.10 -35.89
C LEU A 2 -41.40 -3.23 -34.98
N LYS A 3 -41.95 -4.45 -35.07
CA LYS A 3 -41.54 -5.61 -34.23
C LYS A 3 -40.19 -6.21 -34.63
N ALA A 4 -39.80 -6.07 -35.91
CA ALA A 4 -38.52 -6.58 -36.41
C ALA A 4 -37.32 -5.71 -35.97
N LEU A 5 -37.53 -4.40 -35.75
CA LEU A 5 -36.51 -3.49 -35.23
C LEU A 5 -36.18 -3.73 -33.75
N ILE A 6 -37.15 -4.20 -32.96
CA ILE A 6 -36.95 -4.50 -31.52
C ILE A 6 -36.00 -5.70 -31.35
N CYS A 7 -36.03 -6.67 -32.26
CA CYS A 7 -35.16 -7.84 -32.21
C CYS A 7 -33.70 -7.52 -32.57
N LEU A 8 -33.45 -6.49 -33.40
CA LEU A 8 -32.09 -6.12 -33.80
C LEU A 8 -31.33 -5.38 -32.70
N CYS A 9 -32.02 -4.68 -31.79
CA CYS A 9 -31.39 -3.99 -30.66
C CYS A 9 -30.90 -4.94 -29.56
N LEU A 10 -31.48 -6.14 -29.43
CA LEU A 10 -31.15 -7.10 -28.36
C LEU A 10 -29.92 -7.96 -28.66
N ILE A 11 -29.41 -7.95 -29.91
CA ILE A 11 -28.29 -8.79 -30.33
C ILE A 11 -26.94 -8.09 -30.12
N LEU A 12 -26.90 -6.77 -29.87
CA LEU A 12 -25.66 -6.02 -29.99
C LEU A 12 -24.90 -5.70 -28.70
N LEU A 13 -25.47 -5.79 -27.49
CA LEU A 13 -24.68 -5.55 -26.27
C LEU A 13 -25.19 -6.40 -25.09
N PRO A 14 -24.38 -7.39 -24.67
CA PRO A 14 -23.69 -7.15 -23.42
C PRO A 14 -22.21 -7.04 -23.74
N VAL A 15 -21.66 -5.84 -23.56
CA VAL A 15 -20.26 -5.74 -23.15
C VAL A 15 -20.21 -6.49 -21.83
N ILE A 16 -19.82 -7.75 -21.89
CA ILE A 16 -19.46 -8.50 -20.69
C ILE A 16 -18.26 -7.74 -20.17
N SER A 17 -18.51 -6.79 -19.27
CA SER A 17 -17.45 -6.21 -18.48
C SER A 17 -16.91 -7.38 -17.71
N VAL A 18 -15.78 -7.92 -18.18
CA VAL A 18 -14.90 -8.73 -17.34
C VAL A 18 -14.49 -7.76 -16.24
N VAL A 19 -15.29 -7.73 -15.17
CA VAL A 19 -14.82 -7.29 -13.87
C VAL A 19 -13.72 -8.30 -13.58
N GLY A 20 -12.48 -7.90 -13.85
CA GLY A 20 -11.32 -8.67 -13.42
C GLY A 20 -11.49 -8.82 -11.92
N GLU A 21 -11.90 -10.01 -11.49
CA GLU A 21 -11.97 -10.35 -10.09
C GLU A 21 -10.59 -10.06 -9.53
N LYS A 22 -10.47 -9.01 -8.71
CA LYS A 22 -9.23 -8.76 -7.99
C LYS A 22 -8.97 -10.05 -7.22
N ALA A 23 -7.87 -10.72 -7.55
CA ALA A 23 -7.46 -11.91 -6.84
C ALA A 23 -7.55 -11.61 -5.34
N PRO A 24 -8.14 -12.52 -4.53
CA PRO A 24 -8.28 -12.29 -3.11
C PRO A 24 -6.90 -11.92 -2.54
N PRO A 25 -6.82 -10.90 -1.66
CA PRO A 25 -5.53 -10.43 -1.18
C PRO A 25 -4.75 -11.59 -0.57
N GLY A 26 -3.47 -11.72 -0.91
CA GLY A 26 -2.66 -12.85 -0.46
C GLY A 26 -2.56 -12.90 1.07
N ARG A 27 -2.02 -14.00 1.61
CA ARG A 27 -1.83 -14.11 3.05
C ARG A 27 -0.69 -13.19 3.52
N TRP A 28 -0.89 -12.49 4.64
CA TRP A 28 0.19 -11.78 5.33
C TRP A 28 1.31 -12.74 5.74
N LYS A 29 2.56 -12.37 5.43
CA LYS A 29 3.77 -13.12 5.79
C LYS A 29 4.69 -12.23 6.61
N ARG A 30 5.32 -12.81 7.63
CA ARG A 30 6.35 -12.11 8.41
C ARG A 30 7.61 -11.92 7.55
N ILE A 31 8.14 -10.70 7.52
CA ILE A 31 9.42 -10.41 6.87
C ILE A 31 10.54 -10.90 7.79
N ARG A 32 11.40 -11.79 7.27
CA ARG A 32 12.49 -12.42 8.06
C ARG A 32 13.74 -11.56 8.15
N ASN A 33 14.12 -10.92 7.03
CA ASN A 33 15.27 -10.03 6.96
C ASN A 33 14.76 -8.62 6.69
N LEU A 34 14.73 -7.80 7.74
CA LEU A 34 14.23 -6.42 7.70
C LEU A 34 15.25 -5.44 7.13
N ASP A 35 16.54 -5.83 7.09
CA ASP A 35 17.64 -4.99 6.63
C ASP A 35 17.83 -5.02 5.12
N ARG A 36 16.94 -5.71 4.37
CA ARG A 36 16.95 -5.62 2.91
C ARG A 36 16.67 -4.18 2.50
N ASP A 37 17.50 -3.67 1.58
CA ASP A 37 17.40 -2.31 1.04
C ASP A 37 15.98 -1.95 0.61
N TYR A 38 15.26 -2.89 -0.01
CA TYR A 38 13.85 -2.69 -0.38
C TYR A 38 12.98 -2.25 0.81
N PHE A 39 12.93 -3.04 1.89
CA PHE A 39 12.07 -2.72 3.04
C PHE A 39 12.53 -1.47 3.77
N VAL A 40 13.84 -1.25 3.88
CA VAL A 40 14.40 -0.02 4.47
C VAL A 40 13.97 1.20 3.66
N ASN A 41 13.99 1.12 2.33
CA ASN A 41 13.56 2.21 1.45
C ASN A 41 12.05 2.46 1.54
N ILE A 42 11.22 1.41 1.60
CA ILE A 42 9.77 1.57 1.81
C ILE A 42 9.45 2.18 3.18
N ALA A 43 10.17 1.77 4.23
CA ALA A 43 9.99 2.34 5.56
C ALA A 43 10.43 3.81 5.64
N LYS A 44 11.54 4.19 5.00
CA LYS A 44 11.96 5.59 4.85
C LYS A 44 10.94 6.42 4.07
N PHE A 45 10.46 5.89 2.95
CA PHE A 45 9.39 6.50 2.18
C PHE A 45 8.16 6.80 3.05
N ALA A 46 7.76 5.87 3.92
CA ALA A 46 6.62 6.08 4.81
C ALA A 46 6.82 7.27 5.75
N VAL A 47 8.01 7.42 6.32
CA VAL A 47 8.38 8.54 7.19
C VAL A 47 8.40 9.85 6.41
N ASP A 48 9.05 9.87 5.24
CA ASP A 48 9.17 11.06 4.41
C ASP A 48 7.80 11.55 3.90
N GLU A 49 6.95 10.62 3.47
CA GLU A 49 5.60 10.94 3.00
C GLU A 49 4.70 11.42 4.14
N HIS A 50 4.85 10.85 5.35
CA HIS A 50 4.17 11.37 6.54
C HIS A 50 4.64 12.79 6.87
N ASN A 51 5.95 13.04 6.91
CA ASN A 51 6.53 14.35 7.17
C ASN A 51 6.03 15.38 6.14
N ARG A 52 6.01 15.01 4.85
CA ARG A 52 5.50 15.86 3.77
C ARG A 52 4.03 16.23 3.96
N ARG A 53 3.17 15.26 4.32
CA ARG A 53 1.72 15.48 4.51
C ARG A 53 1.38 16.25 5.79
N SER A 54 2.10 16.00 6.87
CA SER A 54 1.82 16.54 8.21
C SER A 54 2.68 17.74 8.60
N LYS A 55 3.67 18.10 7.77
CA LYS A 55 4.71 19.10 8.07
C LYS A 55 5.55 18.77 9.32
N ASN A 56 5.69 17.48 9.62
CA ASN A 56 6.53 16.97 10.72
C ASN A 56 7.99 16.79 10.25
N LYS A 57 8.90 16.45 11.18
CA LYS A 57 10.33 16.24 10.95
C LYS A 57 10.83 14.97 11.64
N LEU A 58 10.08 13.88 11.54
CA LEU A 58 10.47 12.58 12.09
C LEU A 58 11.66 12.02 11.32
N VAL A 59 12.61 11.40 12.02
CA VAL A 59 13.78 10.75 11.42
C VAL A 59 13.66 9.24 11.57
N PHE A 60 13.73 8.50 10.46
CA PHE A 60 13.74 7.05 10.48
C PHE A 60 14.96 6.51 11.23
N ILE A 61 14.77 5.57 12.17
CA ILE A 61 15.86 4.88 12.88
C ILE A 61 16.03 3.47 12.34
N ARG A 62 14.98 2.63 12.47
CA ARG A 62 15.01 1.21 12.08
C ARG A 62 13.62 0.60 11.97
N ILE A 63 13.53 -0.55 11.33
CA ILE A 63 12.35 -1.41 11.37
C ILE A 63 12.46 -2.35 12.58
N LEU A 64 11.39 -2.46 13.36
CA LEU A 64 11.30 -3.36 14.53
C LEU A 64 10.60 -4.66 14.16
N GLU A 65 9.51 -4.55 13.39
CA GLU A 65 8.73 -5.68 12.89
C GLU A 65 8.22 -5.34 11.49
N GLY A 66 8.09 -6.36 10.64
CA GLY A 66 7.58 -6.21 9.29
C GLY A 66 6.71 -7.39 8.85
N ARG A 67 5.67 -7.08 8.08
CA ARG A 67 4.81 -8.07 7.41
C ARG A 67 4.55 -7.60 5.98
N GLU A 68 4.54 -8.53 5.04
CA GLU A 68 4.24 -8.27 3.63
C GLU A 68 2.99 -9.06 3.22
N GLN A 69 2.24 -8.52 2.26
CA GLN A 69 1.13 -9.18 1.60
C GLN A 69 1.27 -8.94 0.10
N MET A 70 1.33 -10.03 -0.67
CA MET A 70 1.37 -9.99 -2.13
C MET A 70 -0.04 -10.25 -2.68
N ASP A 71 -0.59 -9.30 -3.43
CA ASP A 71 -1.88 -9.40 -4.12
C ASP A 71 -1.78 -8.94 -5.59
N THR A 72 -2.58 -7.95 -6.01
CA THR A 72 -2.40 -7.14 -7.22
C THR A 72 -1.22 -6.13 -7.15
N GLY A 73 -0.49 -6.15 -6.04
CA GLY A 73 0.72 -5.39 -5.74
C GLY A 73 1.34 -5.92 -4.44
N GLN A 74 2.24 -5.15 -3.84
CA GLN A 74 2.85 -5.46 -2.55
C GLN A 74 2.37 -4.47 -1.50
N ARG A 75 1.80 -4.98 -0.40
CA ARG A 75 1.51 -4.18 0.79
C ARG A 75 2.50 -4.55 1.89
N ASP A 76 3.26 -3.57 2.35
CA ASP A 76 4.19 -3.72 3.47
C ASP A 76 3.64 -2.99 4.69
N TYR A 77 3.58 -3.71 5.80
CA TYR A 77 3.26 -3.17 7.10
C TYR A 77 4.50 -3.24 8.00
N PHE A 78 4.83 -2.13 8.65
CA PHE A 78 5.98 -2.03 9.55
C PHE A 78 5.59 -1.46 10.91
N LYS A 79 6.24 -1.98 11.96
CA LYS A 79 6.51 -1.21 13.18
C LYS A 79 7.90 -0.63 13.05
N ILE A 80 8.04 0.69 13.15
CA ILE A 80 9.30 1.40 12.96
C ILE A 80 9.64 2.23 14.19
N GLY A 81 10.93 2.30 14.51
CA GLY A 81 11.46 3.30 15.42
C GLY A 81 11.74 4.58 14.64
N VAL A 82 11.29 5.71 15.18
CA VAL A 82 11.57 7.05 14.65
C VAL A 82 12.06 7.96 15.77
N ARG A 83 12.84 8.98 15.41
CA ARG A 83 13.22 10.07 16.31
C ARG A 83 12.35 11.28 16.01
N ASN A 84 11.78 11.92 17.03
CA ASN A 84 11.07 13.18 16.88
C ASN A 84 12.03 14.39 17.00
N SER A 85 11.51 15.61 16.91
CA SER A 85 12.31 16.84 17.00
C SER A 85 12.92 17.11 18.38
N GLU A 86 12.47 16.42 19.42
CA GLU A 86 12.97 16.53 20.80
C GLU A 86 14.00 15.43 21.12
N ASP A 87 14.50 14.76 20.08
CA ASP A 87 15.42 13.61 20.16
C ASP A 87 14.87 12.38 20.89
N TRP A 88 13.56 12.32 21.13
CA TRP A 88 12.93 11.15 21.72
C TRP A 88 12.66 10.08 20.67
N SER A 89 12.90 8.82 21.06
CA SER A 89 12.58 7.67 20.23
C SER A 89 11.14 7.24 20.45
N GLU A 90 10.39 7.16 19.37
CA GLU A 90 8.98 6.77 19.36
C GLU A 90 8.78 5.60 18.40
N ILE A 91 7.73 4.81 18.64
CA ILE A 91 7.38 3.67 17.79
C ILE A 91 6.11 4.00 17.02
N TYR A 92 6.16 3.77 15.71
CA TYR A 92 5.04 4.01 14.80
C TYR A 92 4.70 2.74 14.03
N GLU A 93 3.45 2.64 13.60
CA GLU A 93 2.99 1.70 12.59
C GLU A 93 2.80 2.42 11.27
N ALA A 94 3.23 1.79 10.19
CA ALA A 94 3.06 2.27 8.84
C ALA A 94 2.58 1.15 7.90
N SER A 95 1.71 1.49 6.95
CA SER A 95 1.37 0.63 5.81
C SER A 95 1.64 1.36 4.51
N VAL A 96 2.38 0.73 3.61
CA VAL A 96 2.70 1.24 2.28
C VAL A 96 2.26 0.22 1.25
N PHE A 97 1.61 0.69 0.20
CA PHE A 97 1.21 -0.12 -0.94
C PHE A 97 2.00 0.26 -2.19
N ASP A 98 2.70 -0.70 -2.77
CA ASP A 98 3.45 -0.60 -4.02
C ASP A 98 2.73 -1.40 -5.11
N LYS A 99 2.25 -0.71 -6.14
CA LYS A 99 1.53 -1.32 -7.27
C LYS A 99 2.52 -1.82 -8.31
N GLU A 100 3.21 -2.92 -8.01
CA GLU A 100 4.14 -3.62 -8.91
C GLU A 100 5.22 -2.70 -9.51
N HIS A 101 5.69 -1.69 -8.76
CA HIS A 101 6.66 -0.69 -9.22
C HIS A 101 6.23 0.14 -10.44
N LYS A 102 4.95 0.09 -10.84
CA LYS A 102 4.43 0.86 -11.98
C LYS A 102 4.25 2.34 -11.64
N ASN A 103 4.10 2.66 -10.37
CA ASN A 103 3.89 4.02 -9.85
C ASN A 103 4.69 4.22 -8.56
N ALA A 104 4.75 5.46 -8.08
CA ALA A 104 5.25 5.75 -6.74
C ALA A 104 4.44 4.95 -5.68
N PRO A 105 5.10 4.46 -4.61
CA PRO A 105 4.41 3.81 -3.50
C PRO A 105 3.39 4.76 -2.85
N ILE A 106 2.36 4.19 -2.22
CA ILE A 106 1.29 4.93 -1.57
C ILE A 106 1.35 4.67 -0.07
N LEU A 107 1.54 5.73 0.72
CA LEU A 107 1.36 5.65 2.17
C LEU A 107 -0.14 5.54 2.48
N GLU A 108 -0.57 4.36 2.93
CA GLU A 108 -1.95 4.08 3.33
C GLU A 108 -2.23 4.63 4.74
N PHE A 109 -1.34 4.38 5.71
CA PHE A 109 -1.43 5.00 7.02
C PHE A 109 -0.08 5.10 7.72
N PHE A 110 0.00 6.02 8.69
CA PHE A 110 1.13 6.22 9.58
C PHE A 110 0.62 6.71 10.95
N ARG A 111 0.86 5.95 12.03
CA ARG A 111 0.33 6.28 13.36
C ARG A 111 1.28 5.90 14.49
N LYS A 112 1.31 6.72 15.54
CA LYS A 112 2.10 6.46 16.76
C LYS A 112 1.47 5.30 17.55
N ILE A 113 2.30 4.37 18.03
CA ILE A 113 1.88 3.35 19.01
C ILE A 113 1.87 4.02 20.38
N ARG A 114 0.75 3.90 21.10
CA ARG A 114 0.60 4.40 22.47
C ARG A 114 1.30 3.50 23.46
#